data_AF-A0A831S859-F1
#
_entry.id   AF-A0A831S859-F1
#
_cell.length_a   1.000
_cell.length_b   1.000
_cell.length_c   1.000
_cell.angle_alpha   90.00
_cell.angle_beta   90.00
_cell.angle_gamma   90.00
#
_symmetry.space_group_name_H-M   'P 1'
#
loop_
_entity.id
_entity.type
_entity.pdbx_description
1 polymer ?
#
loop_
_entity_poly.entity_id
_entity_poly.type
_entity_poly.pdbx_seq_one_letter_code
_entity_poly.pdbx_strand_id
1 'polypeptide(L)'
;MAKETKIITEKKKGTDRHWKNFLDKDYLGSHNLEKGEEMLLTIAKFDGEELVKSKNSPDGAPKAVLYFEEAVPKMIMNITNGNTISSLYGSHPDSWIGKQIQIYATPVKAFGKTQDALRVRDFMPKISVDIEPFKFRLEETTDLENLRNVWRSFPASARNDKELEDFKDTLKAKLTK
;
A
#
# COMPACT_ATOMS: atom_id res chain seq x y z
N MET A 1 -22.57 -3.88 10.91
CA MET A 1 -21.85 -4.75 9.95
C MET A 1 -20.63 -3.97 9.48
N ALA A 2 -19.43 -4.36 9.92
CA ALA A 2 -18.21 -3.72 9.42
C ALA A 2 -18.14 -4.00 7.92
N LYS A 3 -18.10 -2.95 7.10
CA LYS A 3 -17.93 -3.13 5.65
C LYS A 3 -16.55 -3.74 5.43
N GLU A 4 -16.53 -4.93 4.84
CA GLU A 4 -15.29 -5.54 4.36
C GLU A 4 -14.57 -4.53 3.47
N THR A 5 -13.36 -4.16 3.89
CA THR A 5 -12.51 -3.25 3.14
C THR A 5 -11.66 -4.10 2.21
N LYS A 6 -11.80 -3.88 0.91
CA LYS A 6 -11.06 -4.63 -0.12
C LYS A 6 -9.77 -3.89 -0.44
N ILE A 7 -8.64 -4.49 -0.10
CA ILE A 7 -7.32 -3.97 -0.47
C ILE A 7 -7.00 -4.40 -1.90
N ILE A 8 -6.60 -3.43 -2.73
CA ILE A 8 -6.11 -3.66 -4.10
C ILE A 8 -4.69 -3.09 -4.22
N THR A 9 -3.89 -3.67 -5.10
CA THR A 9 -2.51 -3.21 -5.38
C THR A 9 -2.34 -2.74 -6.81
N GLU A 10 -3.39 -2.82 -7.64
CA GLU A 10 -3.35 -2.43 -9.05
C GLU A 10 -4.62 -1.67 -9.45
N LYS A 11 -4.51 -0.87 -10.51
CA LYS A 11 -5.65 -0.16 -11.10
C LYS A 11 -6.55 -1.17 -11.81
N LYS A 12 -7.73 -1.42 -11.26
CA LYS A 12 -8.75 -2.26 -11.91
C LYS A 12 -9.54 -1.47 -12.96
N LYS A 13 -9.66 -2.03 -14.16
CA LYS A 13 -10.55 -1.55 -15.23
C LYS A 13 -11.74 -2.52 -15.31
N GLY A 14 -12.95 -2.04 -15.08
CA GLY A 14 -14.17 -2.85 -15.11
C GLY A 14 -15.38 -1.99 -15.47
N THR A 15 -16.39 -2.58 -16.11
CA THR A 15 -17.56 -1.89 -16.68
C THR A 15 -18.38 -1.09 -15.66
N ASP A 16 -18.35 -1.51 -14.39
CA ASP A 16 -19.15 -0.90 -13.30
C ASP A 16 -18.38 0.13 -12.47
N ARG A 17 -17.29 0.70 -13.01
CA ARG A 17 -16.48 1.72 -12.32
C ARG A 17 -16.86 3.14 -12.72
N HIS A 18 -16.51 4.12 -11.87
CA HIS A 18 -16.68 5.53 -12.19
C HIS A 18 -16.08 5.88 -13.57
N TRP A 19 -16.84 6.55 -14.44
CA TRP A 19 -16.46 6.77 -15.86
C TRP A 19 -15.07 7.41 -16.05
N LYS A 20 -14.63 8.27 -15.12
CA LYS A 20 -13.27 8.86 -15.13
C LYS A 20 -12.14 7.83 -14.99
N ASN A 21 -12.42 6.62 -14.50
CA ASN A 21 -11.43 5.54 -14.40
C ASN A 21 -10.96 5.04 -15.77
N PHE A 22 -11.81 5.19 -16.79
CA PHE A 22 -11.51 4.87 -18.19
C PHE A 22 -10.75 5.97 -18.91
N LEU A 23 -10.65 7.17 -18.33
CA LEU A 23 -9.76 8.19 -18.85
C LEU A 23 -8.32 7.75 -18.59
N ASP A 24 -7.49 7.81 -19.63
CA ASP A 24 -6.06 7.65 -19.47
C ASP A 24 -5.52 8.94 -18.86
N LYS A 25 -5.20 8.86 -17.56
CA LYS A 25 -4.68 9.97 -16.78
C LYS A 25 -3.37 9.54 -16.20
N ASP A 26 -2.40 10.44 -16.29
CA ASP A 26 -1.07 10.25 -15.72
C ASP A 26 -1.09 10.15 -14.19
N TYR A 27 -2.18 10.59 -13.55
CA TYR A 27 -2.26 10.75 -12.10
C TYR A 27 -3.39 9.96 -11.44
N LEU A 28 -3.09 9.38 -10.28
CA LEU A 28 -4.02 8.68 -9.41
C LEU A 28 -5.05 9.66 -8.84
N GLY A 29 -6.33 9.27 -8.86
CA GLY A 29 -7.41 10.05 -8.28
C GLY A 29 -8.44 9.19 -7.55
N SER A 30 -9.34 9.85 -6.82
CA SER A 30 -10.43 9.20 -6.06
C SER A 30 -11.29 8.28 -6.92
N HIS A 31 -11.50 8.64 -8.18
CA HIS A 31 -12.22 7.85 -9.18
C HIS A 31 -11.57 6.50 -9.56
N ASN A 32 -10.35 6.20 -9.08
CA ASN A 32 -9.73 4.89 -9.26
C ASN A 32 -10.12 3.89 -8.16
N LEU A 33 -10.78 4.34 -7.08
CA LEU A 33 -11.26 3.52 -5.98
C LEU A 33 -12.79 3.50 -5.95
N GLU A 34 -13.37 2.32 -5.82
CA GLU A 34 -14.79 2.17 -5.51
C GLU A 34 -15.04 2.25 -3.99
N LYS A 35 -16.31 2.38 -3.60
CA LYS A 35 -16.68 2.48 -2.19
C LYS A 35 -16.31 1.19 -1.44
N GLY A 36 -15.40 1.31 -0.47
CA GLY A 36 -14.88 0.17 0.29
C GLY A 36 -13.62 -0.45 -0.30
N GLU A 37 -13.09 0.09 -1.41
CA GLU A 37 -11.77 -0.24 -1.91
C GLU A 37 -10.71 0.71 -1.35
N GLU A 38 -9.56 0.15 -1.02
CA GLU A 38 -8.37 0.90 -0.65
C GLU A 38 -7.17 0.33 -1.41
N MET A 39 -6.22 1.20 -1.75
CA MET A 39 -5.00 0.83 -2.43
C MET A 39 -3.86 0.69 -1.44
N LEU A 40 -3.18 -0.45 -1.41
CA LEU A 40 -1.91 -0.61 -0.72
C LEU A 40 -0.80 -0.43 -1.74
N LEU A 41 0.03 0.58 -1.56
CA LEU A 41 1.08 0.95 -2.51
C LEU A 41 2.42 1.19 -1.81
N THR A 42 3.51 0.84 -2.50
CA THR A 42 4.89 0.99 -2.04
C THR A 42 5.51 2.21 -2.74
N ILE A 43 6.03 3.16 -1.97
CA ILE A 43 6.60 4.40 -2.51
C ILE A 43 7.94 4.09 -3.18
N ALA A 44 8.01 4.25 -4.51
CA ALA A 44 9.22 4.00 -5.30
C ALA A 44 10.12 5.24 -5.44
N LYS A 45 9.50 6.42 -5.60
CA LYS A 45 10.21 7.69 -5.79
C LYS A 45 9.36 8.87 -5.31
N PHE A 46 10.02 9.88 -4.76
CA PHE A 46 9.45 11.21 -4.55
C PHE A 46 10.10 12.21 -5.53
N ASP A 47 9.28 13.07 -6.13
CA ASP A 47 9.73 14.19 -6.97
C ASP A 47 9.09 15.48 -6.46
N GLY A 48 9.89 16.42 -5.96
CA GLY A 48 9.39 17.63 -5.30
C GLY A 48 8.90 18.72 -6.26
N GLU A 49 9.40 18.72 -7.50
CA GLU A 49 9.25 19.83 -8.44
C GLU A 49 8.81 19.37 -9.84
N GLU A 50 8.13 18.23 -9.92
CA GLU A 50 7.66 17.72 -11.20
C GLU A 50 6.68 18.70 -11.86
N LEU A 51 6.94 19.04 -13.13
CA LEU A 51 6.08 19.94 -13.90
C LEU A 51 4.77 19.24 -14.29
N VAL A 52 3.69 19.56 -13.57
CA VAL A 52 2.36 19.00 -13.82
C VAL A 52 1.51 19.99 -14.61
N LYS A 53 1.07 19.56 -15.80
CA LYS A 53 0.14 20.33 -16.63
C LYS A 53 -1.28 20.24 -16.09
N SER A 54 -1.98 21.37 -16.09
CA SER A 54 -3.40 21.42 -15.74
C SER A 54 -4.12 22.43 -16.62
N LYS A 55 -5.45 22.44 -16.60
CA LYS A 55 -6.24 23.44 -17.33
C LYS A 55 -5.86 24.89 -16.98
N ASN A 56 -5.45 25.13 -15.73
CA ASN A 56 -5.05 26.46 -15.24
C ASN A 56 -3.55 26.73 -15.42
N SER A 57 -2.76 25.72 -15.78
CA SER A 57 -1.31 25.84 -16.00
C SER A 57 -0.90 24.92 -17.17
N PRO A 58 -1.17 25.33 -18.43
CA PRO A 58 -0.88 24.52 -19.61
C PRO A 58 0.62 24.23 -19.79
N ASP A 59 1.47 25.18 -19.39
CA ASP A 59 2.94 25.06 -19.43
C ASP A 59 3.52 24.22 -18.28
N GLY A 60 2.66 23.79 -17.35
CA GLY A 60 3.04 23.05 -16.16
C GLY A 60 3.30 23.96 -14.95
N ALA A 61 3.09 23.41 -13.77
CA ALA A 61 3.52 24.02 -12.51
C ALA A 61 4.22 22.94 -11.66
N PRO A 62 5.29 23.29 -10.92
CA PRO A 62 5.98 22.33 -10.06
C PRO A 62 5.01 21.81 -8.98
N LYS A 63 4.95 20.50 -8.85
CA LYS A 63 4.19 19.80 -7.81
C LYS A 63 5.02 18.66 -7.23
N ALA A 64 4.77 18.40 -5.96
CA ALA A 64 5.26 17.20 -5.31
C ALA A 64 4.47 15.96 -5.82
N VAL A 65 5.19 14.94 -6.28
CA VAL A 65 4.63 13.73 -6.90
C VAL A 65 5.28 12.49 -6.30
N LEU A 66 4.44 11.49 -6.03
CA LEU A 66 4.85 10.16 -5.57
C LEU A 66 4.68 9.13 -6.69
N TYR A 67 5.70 8.32 -6.87
CA TYR A 67 5.70 7.16 -7.75
C TYR A 67 5.58 5.90 -6.90
N PHE A 68 4.99 4.86 -7.47
CA PHE A 68 4.75 3.59 -6.80
C PHE A 68 5.42 2.44 -7.54
N GLU A 69 5.79 1.39 -6.80
CA GLU A 69 6.35 0.18 -7.40
C GLU A 69 5.27 -0.61 -8.15
N GLU A 70 4.03 -0.55 -7.66
CA GLU A 70 2.89 -1.20 -8.27
C GLU A 70 2.46 -0.51 -9.58
N ALA A 71 1.80 -1.27 -10.46
CA ALA A 71 1.33 -0.80 -11.76
C ALA A 71 0.11 0.13 -11.65
N VAL A 72 0.31 1.30 -11.04
CA VAL A 72 -0.68 2.35 -10.86
C VAL A 72 -0.14 3.71 -11.33
N PRO A 73 -1.01 4.65 -11.72
CA PRO A 73 -0.59 6.03 -11.98
C PRO A 73 0.09 6.66 -10.76
N LYS A 74 1.04 7.57 -11.00
CA LYS A 74 1.70 8.38 -9.95
C LYS A 74 0.69 9.29 -9.25
N MET A 75 0.93 9.69 -8.00
CA MET A 75 0.00 10.52 -7.23
C MET A 75 0.58 11.91 -6.98
N ILE A 76 -0.19 12.95 -7.29
CA ILE A 76 0.12 14.32 -6.85
C ILE A 76 -0.08 14.39 -5.34
N MET A 77 0.98 14.73 -4.61
CA MET A 77 0.93 14.81 -3.16
C MET A 77 0.25 16.11 -2.73
N ASN A 78 -0.82 15.98 -1.95
CA ASN A 78 -1.41 17.11 -1.25
C ASN A 78 -0.81 17.24 0.16
N ILE A 79 -0.94 18.43 0.77
CA ILE A 79 -0.36 18.76 2.08
C ILE A 79 -0.85 17.79 3.18
N THR A 80 -2.14 17.43 3.18
CA THR A 80 -2.69 16.49 4.17
C THR A 80 -2.00 15.12 4.09
N ASN A 81 -1.85 14.58 2.88
CA ASN A 81 -1.18 13.30 2.66
C ASN A 81 0.31 13.39 3.04
N GLY A 82 0.98 14.48 2.68
CA GLY A 82 2.38 14.72 3.06
C GLY A 82 2.58 14.74 4.57
N ASN A 83 1.69 15.41 5.32
CA ASN A 83 1.72 15.41 6.78
C ASN A 83 1.49 14.01 7.36
N THR A 84 0.54 13.24 6.83
CA THR A 84 0.29 11.87 7.28
C THR A 84 1.50 10.97 7.06
N ILE A 85 2.09 10.99 5.86
CA ILE A 85 3.30 10.22 5.55
C ILE A 85 4.46 10.66 6.45
N SER A 86 4.58 11.97 6.72
CA SER A 86 5.61 12.49 7.62
C SER A 86 5.46 11.97 9.06
N SER A 87 4.22 11.88 9.57
CA SER A 87 3.94 11.32 10.89
C SER A 87 4.26 9.82 10.96
N LEU A 88 4.12 9.10 9.85
CA LEU A 88 4.41 7.67 9.78
C LEU A 88 5.92 7.39 9.65
N TYR A 89 6.59 8.05 8.70
CA TYR A 89 7.94 7.67 8.27
C TYR A 89 9.00 8.75 8.48
N GLY A 90 8.66 9.86 9.13
CA GLY A 90 9.54 11.00 9.36
C GLY A 90 9.40 12.08 8.29
N SER A 91 9.90 13.29 8.55
CA SER A 91 9.65 14.47 7.71
C SER A 91 10.42 14.53 6.39
N HIS A 92 11.40 13.64 6.17
CA HIS A 92 12.29 13.69 5.01
C HIS A 92 11.85 12.66 3.96
N PRO A 93 11.63 13.05 2.68
CA PRO A 93 11.15 12.13 1.65
C PRO A 93 12.01 10.89 1.41
N ASP A 94 13.33 10.97 1.67
CA ASP A 94 14.25 9.83 1.53
C ASP A 94 13.87 8.65 2.43
N SER A 95 13.29 8.91 3.62
CA SER A 95 12.86 7.85 4.52
C SER A 95 11.54 7.19 4.10
N TRP A 96 10.85 7.74 3.11
CA TRP A 96 9.58 7.23 2.59
C TRP A 96 9.79 6.17 1.52
N ILE A 97 10.93 6.17 0.83
CA ILE A 97 11.20 5.23 -0.27
C ILE A 97 11.23 3.79 0.26
N GLY A 98 10.55 2.88 -0.44
CA GLY A 98 10.32 1.49 -0.05
C GLY A 98 9.31 1.31 1.10
N LYS A 99 8.70 2.39 1.62
CA LYS A 99 7.62 2.29 2.61
C LYS A 99 6.28 2.15 1.92
N GLN A 100 5.37 1.45 2.58
CA GLN A 100 4.02 1.25 2.09
C GLN A 100 3.04 2.23 2.69
N ILE A 101 2.06 2.64 1.91
CA ILE A 101 0.95 3.48 2.35
C ILE A 101 -0.36 2.87 1.90
N GLN A 102 -1.38 3.02 2.73
CA GLN A 102 -2.74 2.62 2.38
C GLN A 102 -3.57 3.85 2.02
N ILE A 103 -4.11 3.87 0.82
CA ILE A 103 -4.80 4.99 0.21
C ILE A 103 -6.29 4.67 0.08
N TYR A 104 -7.14 5.60 0.52
CA TYR A 104 -8.59 5.49 0.40
C TYR A 104 -9.20 6.76 -0.18
N ALA A 105 -10.39 6.63 -0.77
CA ALA A 105 -11.18 7.77 -1.23
C ALA A 105 -12.17 8.21 -0.14
N THR A 106 -12.27 9.52 0.10
CA THR A 106 -13.22 10.07 1.07
C THR A 106 -13.78 11.42 0.61
N PRO A 107 -15.07 11.72 0.88
CA PRO A 107 -15.64 13.02 0.58
C PRO A 107 -15.01 14.11 1.47
N VAL A 108 -14.52 15.17 0.84
CA VAL A 108 -14.00 16.36 1.51
C VAL A 108 -14.79 17.59 1.07
N LYS A 109 -15.06 18.49 2.00
CA LYS A 109 -15.60 19.81 1.69
C LYS A 109 -14.45 20.75 1.36
N ALA A 110 -14.36 21.18 0.11
CA ALA A 110 -13.36 22.13 -0.36
C ALA A 110 -14.00 23.08 -1.36
N PHE A 111 -13.64 24.36 -1.32
CA PHE A 111 -14.16 25.38 -2.25
C PHE A 111 -15.70 25.43 -2.31
N GLY A 112 -16.37 25.26 -1.16
CA GLY A 112 -17.83 25.28 -1.05
C GLY A 112 -18.56 24.08 -1.68
N LYS A 113 -17.82 23.05 -2.14
CA LYS A 113 -18.39 21.83 -2.72
C LYS A 113 -17.85 20.58 -2.01
N THR A 114 -18.65 19.53 -1.99
CA THR A 114 -18.19 18.20 -1.57
C THR A 114 -17.58 17.51 -2.79
N GLN A 115 -16.35 17.05 -2.68
CA GLN A 115 -15.64 16.30 -3.70
C GLN A 115 -14.86 15.15 -3.07
N ASP A 116 -14.73 14.02 -3.75
CA ASP A 116 -13.92 12.91 -3.24
C ASP A 116 -12.44 13.17 -3.47
N ALA A 117 -11.65 13.01 -2.41
CA ALA A 117 -10.19 13.13 -2.44
C ALA A 117 -9.52 11.83 -2.00
N LEU A 118 -8.30 11.59 -2.50
CA LEU A 118 -7.43 10.53 -1.99
C LEU A 118 -6.80 10.97 -0.66
N ARG A 119 -6.80 10.04 0.30
CA ARG A 119 -6.19 10.18 1.62
C ARG A 119 -5.35 8.98 1.96
N VAL A 120 -4.26 9.21 2.69
CA VAL A 120 -3.41 8.17 3.25
C VAL A 120 -3.93 7.83 4.64
N ARG A 121 -3.98 6.54 4.98
CA ARG A 121 -4.29 6.06 6.33
C ARG A 121 -3.20 6.49 7.32
N ASP A 122 -3.59 6.77 8.54
CA ASP A 122 -2.73 7.24 9.63
C ASP A 122 -2.05 6.11 10.41
N PHE A 123 -2.00 4.92 9.82
CA PHE A 123 -1.28 3.77 10.35
C PHE A 123 -0.37 3.17 9.27
N MET A 124 0.72 2.54 9.71
CA MET A 124 1.57 1.75 8.82
C MET A 124 0.83 0.48 8.41
N PRO A 125 0.70 0.18 7.11
CA PRO A 125 0.08 -1.07 6.68
C PRO A 125 0.82 -2.28 7.24
N LYS A 126 0.06 -3.24 7.78
CA LYS A 126 0.60 -4.55 8.16
C LYS A 126 0.48 -5.44 6.94
N ILE A 127 1.60 -5.75 6.29
CA ILE A 127 1.63 -6.74 5.21
C ILE A 127 1.27 -8.09 5.82
N SER A 128 0.10 -8.64 5.48
CA SER A 128 -0.08 -10.09 5.51
C SER A 128 0.81 -10.63 4.40
N VAL A 129 1.97 -11.15 4.76
CA VAL A 129 2.81 -11.85 3.80
C VAL A 129 2.00 -13.03 3.27
N ASP A 130 2.09 -13.35 1.98
CA ASP A 130 1.52 -14.62 1.49
C ASP A 130 2.23 -15.76 2.23
N ILE A 131 1.54 -16.33 3.21
CA ILE A 131 2.06 -17.29 4.17
C ILE A 131 2.22 -18.68 3.55
N GLU A 132 1.52 -18.98 2.47
CA GLU A 132 1.49 -20.31 1.84
C GLU A 132 2.89 -20.80 1.41
N PRO A 133 3.74 -20.02 0.71
CA PRO A 133 5.11 -20.44 0.40
C PRO A 133 5.97 -20.64 1.66
N PHE A 134 5.70 -19.92 2.75
CA PHE A 134 6.43 -20.07 4.01
C PHE A 134 5.96 -21.30 4.78
N LYS A 135 4.64 -21.58 4.80
CA LYS A 135 4.06 -22.79 5.38
C LYS A 135 4.64 -24.03 4.69
N PHE A 136 4.66 -24.04 3.36
CA PHE A 136 5.21 -25.16 2.59
C PHE A 136 6.68 -25.44 2.96
N ARG A 137 7.52 -24.39 3.03
CA ARG A 137 8.92 -24.52 3.46
C ARG A 137 9.08 -25.02 4.89
N LEU A 138 8.13 -24.71 5.78
CA LEU A 138 8.13 -25.22 7.15
C LEU A 138 7.66 -26.68 7.20
N GLU A 139 6.70 -27.10 6.38
CA GLU A 139 6.25 -28.49 6.28
C GLU A 139 7.34 -29.44 5.76
N GLU A 140 8.21 -28.96 4.86
CA GLU A 140 9.33 -29.74 4.33
C GLU A 140 10.47 -29.96 5.36
N THR A 141 10.46 -29.26 6.50
CA THR A 141 11.50 -29.45 7.52
C THR A 141 11.27 -30.69 8.38
N THR A 142 12.24 -31.60 8.37
CA THR A 142 12.19 -32.89 9.07
C THR A 142 12.82 -32.88 10.46
N ASP A 143 13.58 -31.84 10.81
CA ASP A 143 14.29 -31.74 12.08
C ASP A 143 14.25 -30.33 12.68
N LEU A 144 14.51 -30.25 13.99
CA LEU A 144 14.42 -29.01 14.76
C LEU A 144 15.48 -27.97 14.38
N GLU A 145 16.63 -28.40 13.85
CA GLU A 145 17.73 -27.51 13.50
C GLU A 145 17.45 -26.82 12.16
N ASN A 146 16.96 -27.58 11.18
CA ASN A 146 16.48 -27.09 9.89
C ASN A 146 15.26 -26.20 10.05
N LEU A 147 14.29 -26.55 10.90
CA LEU A 147 13.15 -25.67 11.22
C LEU A 147 13.63 -24.30 11.71
N ARG A 148 14.63 -24.28 12.62
CA ARG A 148 15.20 -23.04 13.16
C ARG A 148 15.97 -22.25 12.09
N ASN A 149 16.71 -22.90 11.21
CA ASN A 149 17.47 -22.26 10.14
C ASN A 149 16.56 -21.67 9.06
N VAL A 150 15.53 -22.43 8.64
CA VAL A 150 14.50 -21.98 7.70
C VAL A 150 13.74 -20.79 8.27
N TRP A 151 13.28 -20.86 9.53
CA TRP A 151 12.61 -19.73 10.18
C TRP A 151 13.48 -18.47 10.22
N ARG A 152 14.77 -18.60 10.54
CA ARG A 152 15.71 -17.45 10.56
C ARG A 152 15.94 -16.83 9.19
N SER A 153 15.81 -17.62 8.12
CA SER A 153 15.93 -17.13 6.74
C SER A 153 14.72 -16.29 6.29
N PHE A 154 13.60 -16.35 7.01
CA PHE A 154 12.38 -15.64 6.63
C PHE A 154 12.49 -14.12 6.92
N PRO A 155 11.90 -13.28 6.05
CA PRO A 155 11.86 -11.84 6.26
C PRO A 155 11.11 -11.50 7.54
N ALA A 156 11.43 -10.37 8.17
CA ALA A 156 10.82 -9.96 9.44
C ALA A 156 9.28 -9.87 9.34
N SER A 157 8.76 -9.49 8.17
CA SER A 157 7.33 -9.45 7.89
C SER A 157 6.66 -10.83 8.01
N ALA A 158 7.30 -11.91 7.55
CA ALA A 158 6.79 -13.27 7.66
C ALA A 158 6.95 -13.84 9.07
N ARG A 159 8.05 -13.49 9.76
CA ARG A 159 8.28 -13.95 11.14
C ARG A 159 7.37 -13.29 12.18
N ASN A 160 6.88 -12.09 11.89
CA ASN A 160 5.95 -11.36 12.74
C ASN A 160 4.48 -11.66 12.40
N ASP A 161 4.24 -12.57 11.45
CA ASP A 161 2.89 -13.04 11.15
C ASP A 161 2.46 -14.09 12.18
N LYS A 162 1.27 -13.88 12.76
CA LYS A 162 0.77 -14.70 13.86
C LYS A 162 0.45 -16.13 13.40
N GLU A 163 -0.07 -16.30 12.19
CA GLU A 163 -0.46 -17.62 11.67
C GLU A 163 0.78 -18.49 11.40
N LEU A 164 1.84 -17.89 10.86
CA LEU A 164 3.12 -18.57 10.69
C LEU A 164 3.81 -18.91 12.01
N GLU A 165 3.70 -18.04 13.02
CA GLU A 165 4.25 -18.30 14.35
C GLU A 165 3.56 -19.49 15.02
N ASP A 166 2.22 -19.51 15.03
CA ASP A 166 1.40 -20.59 15.57
C ASP A 166 1.67 -21.93 14.83
N PHE A 167 1.84 -21.86 13.50
CA PHE A 167 2.18 -23.02 12.67
C PHE A 167 3.57 -23.59 12.98
N LYS A 168 4.58 -22.73 13.09
CA LYS A 168 5.95 -23.09 13.47
C LYS A 168 5.98 -23.73 14.85
N ASP A 169 5.23 -23.20 15.83
CA ASP A 169 5.16 -23.77 17.18
C ASP A 169 4.48 -25.15 17.19
N THR A 170 3.45 -25.33 16.38
CA THR A 170 2.79 -26.65 16.19
C THR A 170 3.74 -27.67 15.59
N LEU A 171 4.50 -27.30 14.54
CA LEU A 171 5.51 -28.17 13.93
C LEU A 171 6.64 -28.51 14.89
N LYS A 172 7.12 -27.52 15.65
CA LYS A 172 8.13 -27.74 16.71
C LYS A 172 7.64 -28.75 17.74
N ALA A 173 6.37 -28.65 18.18
CA ALA A 173 5.78 -29.60 19.12
C ALA A 173 5.67 -31.02 18.54
N LYS A 174 5.38 -31.16 17.23
CA LYS A 174 5.37 -32.46 16.54
C LYS A 174 6.77 -33.07 16.43
N LEU A 175 7.78 -32.28 16.07
CA LEU A 175 9.17 -32.74 15.90
C LEU A 175 9.93 -33.01 17.21
N THR A 176 9.37 -32.56 18.35
CA THR A 176 9.93 -32.82 19.69
C THR A 176 9.39 -34.12 20.31
N LYS A 177 8.34 -34.72 19.72
CA LYS A 177 7.79 -36.02 20.13
C LYS A 177 8.45 -37.16 19.38
#